data_AF-A0A9D0DI13-F1
#
_entry.id   AF-A0A9D0DI13-F1
#
_cell.length_a   1.000
_cell.length_b   1.000
_cell.length_c   1.000
_cell.angle_alpha   90.00
_cell.angle_beta   90.00
_cell.angle_gamma   90.00
#
_symmetry.space_group_name_H-M   'P 1'
#
loop_
_entity.id
_entity.type
_entity.pdbx_description
1 polymer ?
#
loop_
_entity_poly.entity_id
_entity_poly.type
_entity_poly.pdbx_seq_one_letter_code
_entity_poly.pdbx_strand_id
1 'polypeptide(L)'
;MDKTALILIDYQMDYFAGGRMELVHPVPAVERGAQLLDCFHKNREPVFILQHISLRPDAPFFLPDTNGIALHPLLQPAETDTVLQKH
;
A
#
# COMPACT_ATOMS: atom_id res chain seq x y z
N MET A 1 12.77 -24.71 -0.75
CA MET A 1 12.18 -23.48 -1.32
C MET A 1 11.15 -23.02 -0.33
N ASP A 2 11.49 -21.97 0.43
CA ASP A 2 10.54 -21.37 1.36
C ASP A 2 9.42 -20.71 0.53
N LYS A 3 8.19 -21.10 0.81
CA LYS A 3 6.99 -20.59 0.11
C LYS A 3 6.52 -19.31 0.80
N THR A 4 7.35 -18.28 0.75
CA THR A 4 7.11 -16.99 1.41
C THR A 4 6.87 -15.90 0.37
N ALA A 5 5.98 -14.97 0.69
CA ALA A 5 5.70 -13.78 -0.10
C ALA A 5 5.42 -12.61 0.84
N LEU A 6 5.71 -11.39 0.38
CA LEU A 6 5.32 -10.15 1.06
C LEU A 6 4.00 -9.67 0.48
N ILE A 7 3.05 -9.33 1.36
CA ILE A 7 1.79 -8.70 0.98
C ILE A 7 1.69 -7.36 1.71
N LEU A 8 1.68 -6.26 0.96
CA LEU A 8 1.49 -4.91 1.47
C LEU A 8 0.04 -4.49 1.22
N ILE A 9 -0.70 -4.15 2.27
CA ILE A 9 -2.14 -3.91 2.20
C ILE A 9 -2.45 -2.45 2.47
N ASP A 10 -3.03 -1.79 1.48
CA ASP A 10 -3.68 -0.47 1.59
C ASP A 10 -2.77 0.62 2.21
N TYR A 11 -1.48 0.62 1.91
CA TYR A 11 -0.58 1.73 2.28
C TYR A 11 -0.84 2.95 1.39
N GLN A 12 -2.02 3.53 1.53
CA GLN A 12 -2.55 4.60 0.70
C GLN A 12 -2.62 5.92 1.47
N MET A 13 -2.52 7.04 0.75
CA MET A 13 -2.37 8.37 1.35
C MET A 13 -3.53 8.80 2.26
N ASP A 14 -4.72 8.22 2.11
CA ASP A 14 -5.84 8.48 3.02
C ASP A 14 -5.55 8.10 4.49
N TYR A 15 -4.58 7.22 4.74
CA TYR A 15 -4.12 6.86 6.09
C TYR A 15 -3.05 7.78 6.67
N PHE A 16 -2.52 8.73 5.91
CA PHE A 16 -1.42 9.62 6.30
C PHE A 16 -1.92 11.05 6.49
N ALA A 17 -1.07 11.92 7.05
CA ALA A 17 -1.40 13.31 7.35
C ALA A 17 -2.08 14.04 6.17
N GLY A 18 -3.24 14.65 6.43
CA GLY A 18 -4.09 15.30 5.43
C GLY A 18 -5.03 14.35 4.68
N GLY A 19 -4.96 13.04 4.97
CA GLY A 19 -5.83 12.01 4.43
C GLY A 19 -7.19 11.96 5.12
N ARG A 20 -8.15 11.27 4.50
CA ARG A 20 -9.53 11.18 5.02
C ARG A 20 -9.69 10.24 6.21
N MET A 21 -8.70 9.40 6.49
CA MET A 21 -8.69 8.43 7.59
C MET A 21 -7.30 8.31 8.21
N GLU A 22 -6.75 9.41 8.73
CA GLU A 22 -5.44 9.36 9.39
C GLU A 22 -5.36 8.26 10.46
N LEU A 23 -4.37 7.39 10.35
CA LEU A 23 -4.12 6.34 11.33
C LEU A 23 -3.17 6.83 12.42
N VAL A 24 -3.07 6.04 13.49
CA VAL A 24 -2.08 6.26 14.54
C VAL A 24 -0.74 5.69 14.07
N HIS A 25 0.30 6.53 14.08
CA HIS A 25 1.67 6.18 13.68
C HIS A 25 1.83 5.54 12.27
N PRO A 26 1.27 6.14 11.20
CA PRO A 26 1.35 5.58 9.85
C PRO A 26 2.77 5.69 9.26
N VAL A 27 3.52 6.73 9.65
CA VAL A 27 4.90 6.97 9.16
C VAL A 27 5.87 5.86 9.61
N PRO A 28 5.99 5.51 10.91
CA PRO A 28 6.83 4.38 11.30
C PRO A 28 6.41 3.05 10.65
N ALA A 29 5.12 2.82 10.42
CA ALA A 29 4.64 1.59 9.77
C ALA A 29 5.13 1.51 8.32
N VAL A 30 4.99 2.58 7.55
CA VAL A 30 5.41 2.59 6.14
C VAL A 30 6.92 2.51 5.98
N GLU A 31 7.69 3.10 6.89
CA GLU A 31 9.16 2.96 6.92
C GLU A 31 9.58 1.50 7.10
N ARG A 32 8.89 0.75 7.98
CA ARG A 32 9.14 -0.68 8.15
C ARG A 32 8.69 -1.50 6.96
N GLY A 33 7.54 -1.15 6.37
CA GLY A 33 7.10 -1.73 5.10
C GLY A 33 8.15 -1.57 4.01
N ALA A 34 8.77 -0.40 3.90
CA ALA A 34 9.79 -0.12 2.89
C ALA A 34 11.04 -0.97 3.09
N GLN A 35 11.46 -1.15 4.35
CA GLN A 35 12.57 -2.06 4.68
C GLN A 35 12.29 -3.51 4.29
N LEU A 36 11.05 -3.97 4.45
CA LEU A 36 10.64 -5.31 4.02
C LEU A 36 10.60 -5.40 2.48
N LEU A 37 10.02 -4.41 1.81
CA LEU A 37 9.96 -4.33 0.36
C LEU A 37 11.37 -4.43 -0.27
N ASP A 38 12.30 -3.62 0.22
CA ASP A 38 13.70 -3.64 -0.19
C ASP A 38 14.35 -5.03 -0.01
N CYS A 39 14.04 -5.72 1.09
CA CYS A 39 14.56 -7.05 1.38
C CYS A 39 14.06 -8.08 0.35
N PHE A 40 12.75 -8.08 0.09
CA PHE A 40 12.13 -8.99 -0.87
C PHE A 40 12.62 -8.73 -2.30
N HIS A 41 12.76 -7.46 -2.70
CA HIS A 41 13.33 -7.08 -3.98
C HIS A 41 14.78 -7.55 -4.14
N LYS A 42 15.63 -7.37 -3.12
CA LYS A 42 17.03 -7.83 -3.14
C LYS A 42 17.15 -9.35 -3.28
N ASN A 43 16.24 -10.09 -2.65
CA ASN A 43 16.22 -11.55 -2.71
C ASN A 43 15.47 -12.11 -3.92
N ARG A 44 14.83 -11.25 -4.73
CA ARG A 44 13.95 -11.62 -5.85
C ARG A 44 12.80 -12.53 -5.39
N GLU A 45 12.25 -12.23 -4.22
CA GLU A 45 11.11 -12.93 -3.64
C GLU A 45 9.79 -12.28 -4.05
N PRO A 46 8.66 -13.03 -4.04
CA PRO A 46 7.37 -12.50 -4.49
C PRO A 46 6.84 -11.37 -3.61
N VAL A 47 6.37 -10.29 -4.26
CA VAL A 47 5.73 -9.13 -3.62
C VAL A 47 4.36 -8.90 -4.25
N PHE A 48 3.35 -8.72 -3.39
CA PHE A 48 2.00 -8.35 -3.75
C PHE A 48 1.61 -7.05 -3.04
N ILE A 49 1.07 -6.09 -3.78
CA ILE A 49 0.66 -4.78 -3.26
C ILE A 49 -0.84 -4.62 -3.52
N LEU A 50 -1.61 -4.45 -2.45
CA LEU A 50 -3.05 -4.27 -2.53
C LEU A 50 -3.41 -2.79 -2.44
N GLN A 51 -4.31 -2.36 -3.32
CA GLN A 51 -4.91 -1.03 -3.33
C GLN A 51 -6.43 -1.15 -3.18
N HIS A 52 -7.01 -0.40 -2.26
CA HIS A 52 -8.45 -0.29 -2.09
C HIS A 52 -8.99 0.94 -2.83
N ILE A 53 -9.98 0.75 -3.69
CA ILE A 53 -10.78 1.83 -4.30
C ILE A 53 -12.25 1.56 -4.01
N SER A 54 -12.84 2.34 -3.12
CA SER A 54 -14.24 2.17 -2.73
C SER A 54 -15.17 2.54 -3.89
N LEU A 55 -16.13 1.67 -4.19
CA LEU A 55 -17.14 1.93 -5.23
C LEU A 55 -18.38 2.65 -4.68
N ARG A 56 -18.46 2.85 -3.37
CA ARG A 56 -19.61 3.48 -2.73
C ARG A 56 -19.50 5.00 -2.83
N PRO A 57 -20.47 5.70 -3.42
CA PRO A 57 -20.42 7.17 -3.56
C PRO A 57 -20.34 7.90 -2.22
N ASP A 58 -20.84 7.27 -1.15
CA ASP A 58 -20.88 7.78 0.22
C ASP A 58 -19.72 7.27 1.11
N ALA A 59 -18.72 6.59 0.53
CA ALA A 59 -17.61 6.09 1.32
C ALA A 59 -16.80 7.23 1.96
N PRO A 60 -16.39 7.06 3.24
CA PRO A 60 -15.70 8.13 3.96
C PRO A 60 -14.26 8.37 3.45
N PHE A 61 -13.62 7.36 2.84
CA PHE A 61 -12.23 7.37 2.36
C PHE A 61 -12.07 6.35 1.23
N PHE A 62 -10.90 6.36 0.59
CA PHE A 62 -10.57 5.58 -0.61
C PHE A 62 -11.50 5.84 -1.80
N LEU A 63 -11.96 7.08 -1.94
CA LEU A 63 -12.79 7.46 -3.08
C LEU A 63 -11.98 7.46 -4.37
N PRO A 64 -12.57 7.00 -5.49
CA PRO A 64 -11.93 7.04 -6.80
C PRO A 64 -11.55 8.48 -7.16
N ASP A 65 -10.51 8.62 -7.97
CA ASP A 65 -10.02 9.91 -8.50
C ASP A 65 -9.59 10.93 -7.44
N THR A 66 -9.21 10.45 -6.25
CA THR A 66 -8.63 11.29 -5.19
C THR A 66 -7.15 11.00 -4.97
N ASN A 67 -6.39 11.95 -4.44
CA ASN A 67 -5.01 11.69 -4.02
C ASN A 67 -4.95 10.67 -2.87
N GLY A 68 -6.04 10.51 -2.11
CA GLY A 68 -6.15 9.58 -0.98
C GLY A 68 -5.96 8.11 -1.36
N ILE A 69 -6.34 7.72 -2.58
CA ILE A 69 -6.15 6.35 -3.07
C ILE A 69 -4.73 6.05 -3.55
N ALA A 70 -3.87 7.05 -3.74
CA ALA A 70 -2.50 6.82 -4.18
C ALA A 70 -1.73 6.00 -3.12
N LEU A 71 -0.93 5.03 -3.56
CA LEU A 71 0.02 4.34 -2.68
C LEU A 71 1.05 5.34 -2.14
N HIS A 72 1.50 5.11 -0.91
CA HIS A 72 2.51 5.93 -0.28
C HIS A 72 3.83 5.85 -1.07
N PRO A 73 4.55 6.98 -1.31
CA PRO A 73 5.74 7.01 -2.16
C PRO A 73 6.87 6.03 -1.77
N LEU A 74 6.99 5.69 -0.49
CA LEU A 74 7.97 4.72 0.01
C LEU A 74 7.68 3.27 -0.37
N LEU A 75 6.45 2.96 -0.81
CA LEU A 75 6.01 1.61 -1.19
C LEU A 75 5.52 1.58 -2.63
N GLN A 76 6.14 2.40 -3.50
CA GLN A 76 5.83 2.35 -4.92
C GLN A 76 6.21 0.99 -5.50
N PRO A 77 5.30 0.33 -6.25
CA PRO A 77 5.59 -0.96 -6.87
C PRO A 77 6.76 -0.88 -7.86
N ALA A 78 7.60 -1.91 -7.86
CA ALA A 78 8.51 -2.20 -8.97
C ALA A 78 7.77 -2.94 -10.09
N GLU A 79 8.36 -2.99 -11.30
CA GLU A 79 7.80 -3.74 -12.44
C GLU A 79 7.62 -5.25 -12.16
N THR A 80 8.38 -5.78 -11.21
CA THR A 80 8.30 -7.20 -10.79
C THR A 80 7.21 -7.49 -9.77
N ASP A 81 6.58 -6.46 -9.22
CA ASP A 81 5.58 -6.61 -8.18
C ASP A 81 4.19 -6.85 -8.77
N THR A 82 3.35 -7.60 -8.07
CA THR A 82 1.95 -7.79 -8.47
C THR A 82 1.06 -6.80 -7.72
N VAL A 83 0.43 -5.87 -8.44
CA VAL A 83 -0.54 -4.94 -7.88
C VAL A 83 -1.96 -5.47 -8.05
N LEU A 84 -2.73 -5.52 -6.96
CA LEU A 84 -4.10 -6.01 -6.93
C LEU A 84 -5.03 -4.93 -6.39
N GLN A 85 -6.10 -4.63 -7.12
CA GLN A 85 -7.13 -3.70 -6.66
C GLN A 85 -8.31 -4.45 -6.04
N LYS A 86 -8.81 -3.94 -4.91
CA LYS A 86 -10.05 -4.37 -4.25
C LYS A 86 -11.01 -3.20 -4.03
N HIS A 87 -12.28 -3.51 -3.73
CA HIS A 87 -13.40 -2.57 -3.75
C HIS A 87 -14.25 -2.57 -2.48
#